data_AF-A0AA89TH95-F1
#
_entry.id   AF-A0AA89TH95-F1
#
_cell.length_a   1.000
_cell.length_b   1.000
_cell.length_c   1.000
_cell.angle_alpha   90.00
_cell.angle_beta   90.00
_cell.angle_gamma   90.00
#
_symmetry.space_group_name_H-M   'P 1'
#
loop_
_entity.id
_entity.type
_entity.pdbx_description
1 polymer ?
#
loop_
_entity_poly.entity_id
_entity_poly.type
_entity_poly.pdbx_seq_one_letter_code
_entity_poly.pdbx_strand_id
1 'polypeptide(L)'
;MSDARLVGTWTTQLDDDGKAVPGLVCFSADGTVVSTQLNTKNIGLGTWRSTGPHSFEYGFHILAADPEGNHVGEAHVRVSGEFVSDTEWQGNGGAEFFDPQGTKLRGHAGSKVTAGKFGIDD
;
A
#
# COMPACT_ATOMS: atom_id res chain seq x y z
N MET A 1 -6.14 -17.87 -12.49
CA MET A 1 -4.71 -17.50 -12.56
C MET A 1 -4.61 -16.07 -12.11
N SER A 2 -3.78 -15.76 -11.11
CA SER A 2 -3.49 -14.38 -10.73
C SER A 2 -2.82 -13.68 -11.89
N ASP A 3 -3.30 -12.48 -12.23
CA ASP A 3 -2.63 -11.62 -13.21
C ASP A 3 -1.23 -11.26 -12.69
N ALA A 4 -0.19 -11.80 -13.34
CA ALA A 4 1.18 -11.66 -12.89
C ALA A 4 1.75 -10.25 -13.08
N ARG A 5 1.03 -9.34 -13.76
CA ARG A 5 1.52 -7.98 -14.04
C ARG A 5 1.85 -7.19 -12.79
N LEU A 6 1.09 -7.38 -11.72
CA LEU A 6 1.32 -6.68 -10.44
C LEU A 6 2.65 -7.11 -9.80
N VAL A 7 3.10 -8.35 -10.04
CA VAL A 7 4.30 -8.91 -9.40
C VAL A 7 5.53 -8.09 -9.78
N GLY A 8 6.31 -7.72 -8.77
CA GLY A 8 7.51 -6.90 -8.90
C GLY A 8 7.51 -5.70 -7.97
N THR A 9 8.41 -4.76 -8.25
CA THR A 9 8.68 -3.57 -7.44
C THR A 9 8.15 -2.30 -8.13
N TRP A 10 7.53 -1.43 -7.33
CA TRP A 10 6.82 -0.23 -7.81
C TRP A 10 7.12 0.96 -6.91
N THR A 11 7.29 2.12 -7.54
CA THR A 11 7.17 3.41 -6.87
C THR A 11 5.70 3.76 -6.76
N THR A 12 5.29 4.39 -5.68
CA THR A 12 3.91 4.87 -5.49
C THR A 12 3.90 6.35 -5.14
N GLN A 13 2.83 7.03 -5.52
CA GLN A 13 2.47 8.36 -5.02
C GLN A 13 1.04 8.31 -4.50
N LEU A 14 0.90 8.47 -3.19
CA LEU A 14 -0.39 8.65 -2.51
C LEU A 14 -0.70 10.15 -2.42
N ASP A 15 -1.92 10.54 -2.73
CA ASP A 15 -2.44 11.88 -2.49
C ASP A 15 -3.04 11.97 -1.07
N ASP A 16 -2.36 12.69 -0.19
CA ASP A 16 -2.75 12.96 1.19
C ASP A 16 -3.16 14.44 1.30
N ASP A 17 -4.44 14.71 1.01
CA ASP A 17 -5.03 16.06 1.01
C ASP A 17 -4.25 17.09 0.17
N GLY A 18 -3.88 16.72 -1.06
CA GLY A 18 -3.13 17.56 -1.99
C GLY A 18 -1.61 17.46 -1.83
N LYS A 19 -1.14 16.66 -0.87
CA LYS A 19 0.29 16.38 -0.68
C LYS A 19 0.63 14.99 -1.22
N ALA A 20 1.55 14.95 -2.19
CA ALA A 20 2.11 13.69 -2.65
C ALA A 20 2.99 13.04 -1.57
N VAL A 21 2.70 11.78 -1.26
CA VAL A 21 3.47 10.92 -0.37
C VAL A 21 4.11 9.79 -1.19
N PRO A 22 5.42 9.87 -1.46
CA PRO A 22 6.15 8.80 -2.13
C PRO A 22 6.23 7.53 -1.27
N GLY A 23 6.16 6.38 -1.94
CA GLY A 23 6.39 5.07 -1.34
C GLY A 23 7.03 4.08 -2.30
N LEU A 24 7.43 2.93 -1.74
CA LEU A 24 7.84 1.75 -2.47
C LEU A 24 6.91 0.59 -2.10
N VAL A 25 6.58 -0.24 -3.07
CA VAL A 25 5.80 -1.46 -2.82
C VAL A 25 6.34 -2.61 -3.66
N CYS A 26 6.40 -3.78 -3.04
CA CYS A 26 6.75 -5.05 -3.68
C CYS A 26 5.56 -6.00 -3.58
N PHE A 27 5.17 -6.59 -4.70
CA PHE A 27 4.16 -7.64 -4.77
C PHE A 27 4.82 -8.94 -5.23
N SER A 28 4.63 -10.01 -4.47
CA SER A 28 5.13 -11.34 -4.81
C SER A 28 4.05 -12.21 -5.45
N ALA A 29 4.46 -13.22 -6.19
CA ALA A 29 3.55 -14.11 -6.92
C ALA A 29 2.67 -14.98 -6.01
N ASP A 30 3.06 -15.18 -4.75
CA ASP A 30 2.30 -15.91 -3.73
C ASP A 30 1.19 -15.06 -3.08
N GLY A 31 1.06 -13.79 -3.47
CA GLY A 31 0.03 -12.90 -2.95
C GLY A 31 0.47 -12.01 -1.80
N THR A 32 1.75 -11.99 -1.40
CA THR A 32 2.26 -11.07 -0.38
C THR A 32 2.52 -9.66 -0.94
N VAL A 33 2.31 -8.64 -0.10
CA VAL A 33 2.74 -7.26 -0.35
C VAL A 33 3.63 -6.76 0.79
N VAL A 34 4.69 -6.06 0.43
CA VAL A 34 5.55 -5.28 1.35
C VAL A 34 5.54 -3.83 0.88
N SER A 35 5.22 -2.89 1.77
CA SER A 35 5.13 -1.46 1.44
C SER A 35 5.94 -0.61 2.41
N THR A 36 6.55 0.47 1.91
CA THR A 36 7.13 1.54 2.72
C THR A 36 6.63 2.88 2.19
N GLN A 37 6.32 3.82 3.08
CA GLN A 37 5.87 5.16 2.73
C GLN A 37 6.59 6.20 3.60
N LEU A 38 6.90 7.36 3.02
CA LEU A 38 7.67 8.39 3.72
C LEU A 38 6.93 9.00 4.92
N ASN A 39 5.59 9.00 4.92
CA ASN A 39 4.79 9.54 6.03
C ASN A 39 4.70 8.60 7.23
N THR A 40 4.78 7.28 7.04
CA THR A 40 4.65 6.31 8.13
C THR A 40 5.99 5.88 8.72
N LYS A 41 7.10 6.01 7.97
CA LYS A 41 8.47 5.59 8.35
C LYS A 41 8.58 4.12 8.79
N ASN A 42 7.55 3.32 8.55
CA ASN A 42 7.44 1.94 9.00
C ASN A 42 7.11 1.03 7.81
N ILE A 43 7.40 -0.26 7.98
CA ILE A 43 7.14 -1.28 6.96
C ILE A 43 5.71 -1.80 7.10
N GLY A 44 4.99 -1.84 5.99
CA GLY A 44 3.70 -2.46 5.84
C GLY A 44 3.81 -3.87 5.29
N LEU A 45 3.11 -4.84 5.90
CA LEU A 45 3.03 -6.22 5.41
C LEU A 45 1.56 -6.62 5.19
N GLY A 46 1.29 -7.35 4.12
CA GLY A 46 -0.05 -7.88 3.90
C GLY A 46 -0.18 -8.72 2.65
N THR A 47 -1.34 -8.65 2.02
CA THR A 47 -1.68 -9.46 0.84
C THR A 47 -2.32 -8.67 -0.28
N TRP A 48 -2.24 -9.22 -1.49
CA TRP A 48 -2.92 -8.73 -2.67
C TRP A 48 -3.67 -9.85 -3.39
N ARG A 49 -4.65 -9.47 -4.19
CA ARG A 49 -5.34 -10.39 -5.12
C ARG A 49 -5.80 -9.65 -6.37
N SER A 50 -5.83 -10.37 -7.49
CA SER A 50 -6.51 -9.90 -8.69
C SER A 50 -8.03 -9.95 -8.45
N THR A 51 -8.72 -8.90 -8.89
CA THR A 51 -10.19 -8.79 -8.84
C THR A 51 -10.82 -8.87 -10.23
N GLY A 52 -9.99 -8.84 -11.28
CA GLY A 52 -10.41 -8.92 -12.67
C GLY A 52 -9.21 -8.84 -13.62
N PRO A 53 -9.44 -8.89 -14.95
CA PRO A 53 -8.37 -8.88 -15.95
C PRO A 53 -7.52 -7.62 -15.98
N HIS A 54 -7.95 -6.53 -15.35
CA HIS A 54 -7.22 -5.25 -15.30
C HIS A 54 -7.28 -4.60 -13.92
N SER A 55 -7.71 -5.34 -12.90
CA SER A 55 -7.98 -4.80 -11.58
C SER A 55 -7.48 -5.73 -10.48
N PHE A 56 -7.09 -5.13 -9.38
CA PHE A 56 -6.61 -5.81 -8.19
C PHE A 56 -6.96 -5.01 -6.94
N GLU A 57 -6.78 -5.65 -5.80
CA GLU A 57 -6.77 -4.97 -4.51
C GLU A 57 -5.64 -5.52 -3.65
N TYR A 58 -5.17 -4.68 -2.74
CA TYR A 58 -4.20 -5.09 -1.74
C TYR A 58 -4.47 -4.38 -0.42
N GLY A 59 -4.05 -5.01 0.66
CA GLY A 59 -4.08 -4.42 1.98
C GLY A 59 -2.85 -4.82 2.76
N PHE A 60 -2.42 -3.95 3.67
CA PHE A 60 -1.26 -4.19 4.51
C PHE A 60 -1.40 -3.45 5.84
N HIS A 61 -0.72 -3.98 6.84
CA HIS A 61 -0.73 -3.47 8.19
C HIS A 61 0.63 -2.86 8.48
N ILE A 62 0.62 -1.67 9.09
CA ILE A 62 1.81 -0.98 9.59
C ILE A 62 1.72 -0.92 11.11
N LEU A 63 2.79 -1.31 11.79
CA LEU A 63 2.95 -1.05 13.22
C LEU A 63 3.37 0.41 13.44
N ALA A 64 2.66 1.12 14.32
CA ALA A 64 3.02 2.45 14.77
C ALA A 64 3.82 2.37 16.06
N ALA A 65 4.93 3.11 16.11
CA ALA A 65 5.77 3.22 17.28
C ALA A 65 5.97 4.69 17.68
N ASP A 66 6.15 4.93 18.98
CA ASP A 66 6.63 6.21 19.50
C ASP A 66 8.14 6.40 19.22
N PRO A 67 8.74 7.57 19.50
CA PRO A 67 10.17 7.80 19.29
C PRO A 67 11.09 6.84 20.07
N GLU A 68 10.59 6.25 21.15
CA GLU A 68 11.28 5.27 21.99
C GLU A 68 11.16 3.83 21.46
N GLY A 69 10.32 3.60 20.44
CA GLY A 69 10.11 2.29 19.82
C GLY A 69 9.01 1.45 20.49
N ASN A 70 8.22 2.01 21.41
CA ASN A 70 7.09 1.31 22.00
C ASN A 70 5.95 1.23 20.99
N HIS A 71 5.30 0.07 20.92
CA HIS A 71 4.11 -0.12 20.09
C HIS A 71 2.95 0.72 20.62
N VAL A 72 2.45 1.66 19.79
CA VAL A 72 1.36 2.59 20.14
C VAL A 72 0.12 2.42 19.27
N GLY A 73 0.12 1.45 18.35
CA GLY A 73 -1.05 1.09 17.56
C GLY A 73 -0.70 0.58 16.17
N GLU A 74 -1.72 0.48 15.32
CA GLU A 74 -1.58 -0.02 13.96
C GLU A 74 -2.33 0.86 12.95
N ALA A 75 -1.87 0.85 11.71
CA ALA A 75 -2.62 1.34 10.56
C ALA A 75 -2.92 0.17 9.61
N HIS A 76 -4.19 -0.03 9.27
CA HIS A 76 -4.63 -1.01 8.28
C HIS A 76 -4.97 -0.28 7.00
N VAL A 77 -4.16 -0.48 5.97
CA VAL A 77 -4.30 0.18 4.67
C VAL A 77 -4.99 -0.77 3.70
N ARG A 78 -5.90 -0.23 2.88
CA ARG A 78 -6.55 -0.93 1.77
C ARG A 78 -6.48 -0.08 0.53
N VAL A 79 -6.20 -0.70 -0.62
CA VAL A 79 -6.10 -0.04 -1.91
C VAL A 79 -6.76 -0.90 -2.98
N SER A 80 -7.60 -0.28 -3.80
CA SER A 80 -8.05 -0.85 -5.07
C SER A 80 -7.28 -0.20 -6.21
N GLY A 81 -6.83 -0.99 -7.18
CA GLY A 81 -6.02 -0.53 -8.31
C GLY A 81 -6.50 -1.09 -9.63
N GLU A 82 -6.27 -0.31 -10.69
CA GLU A 82 -6.51 -0.66 -12.09
C GLU A 82 -5.24 -0.38 -12.90
N PHE A 83 -4.89 -1.30 -13.78
CA PHE A 83 -3.75 -1.14 -14.68
C PHE A 83 -4.05 -0.09 -15.75
N VAL A 84 -3.15 0.87 -15.91
CA VAL A 84 -3.12 1.80 -17.05
C VAL A 84 -2.28 1.19 -18.17
N SER A 85 -1.20 0.49 -17.82
CA SER A 85 -0.33 -0.27 -18.71
C SER A 85 0.32 -1.43 -17.95
N ASP A 86 1.24 -2.17 -18.59
CA ASP A 86 2.00 -3.24 -17.92
C ASP A 86 2.99 -2.70 -16.86
N THR A 87 3.29 -1.40 -16.90
CA THR A 87 4.26 -0.73 -16.01
C THR A 87 3.64 0.38 -15.17
N GLU A 88 2.33 0.62 -15.28
CA GLU A 88 1.62 1.67 -14.56
C GLU A 88 0.24 1.23 -14.07
N TRP A 89 -0.12 1.65 -12.86
CA TRP A 89 -1.48 1.50 -12.35
C TRP A 89 -1.90 2.74 -11.55
N GLN A 90 -3.21 2.93 -11.45
CA GLN A 90 -3.83 3.96 -10.63
C GLN A 90 -4.94 3.38 -9.77
N GLY A 91 -5.27 4.03 -8.66
CA GLY A 91 -6.19 3.46 -7.69
C GLY A 91 -6.64 4.44 -6.62
N ASN A 92 -7.38 3.90 -5.66
CA ASN A 92 -7.83 4.63 -4.47
C ASN A 92 -7.46 3.83 -3.22
N GLY A 93 -6.88 4.52 -2.25
CA GLY A 93 -6.47 3.99 -0.97
C GLY A 93 -7.29 4.54 0.20
N GLY A 94 -7.21 3.85 1.32
CA GLY A 94 -7.71 4.29 2.61
C GLY A 94 -6.97 3.61 3.75
N ALA A 95 -7.03 4.22 4.93
CA ALA A 95 -6.42 3.68 6.13
C ALA A 95 -7.37 3.77 7.32
N GLU A 96 -7.35 2.73 8.15
CA GLU A 96 -7.99 2.70 9.46
C GLU A 96 -6.89 2.61 10.53
N PHE A 97 -7.04 3.36 11.62
CA PHE A 97 -6.04 3.44 12.69
C PHE A 97 -6.61 2.84 13.96
N PHE A 98 -5.78 2.07 14.66
CA PHE A 98 -6.15 1.31 15.84
C PHE A 98 -5.18 1.58 16.99
N ASP A 99 -5.68 1.53 18.22
CA ASP A 99 -4.84 1.48 19.42
C ASP A 99 -4.19 0.09 19.59
N PRO A 100 -3.26 -0.11 20.55
CA PRO A 100 -2.62 -1.41 20.76
C PRO A 100 -3.58 -2.53 21.20
N GLN A 101 -4.81 -2.19 21.61
CA GLN A 101 -5.85 -3.14 22.00
C GLN A 101 -6.76 -3.52 20.81
N GLY A 102 -6.54 -2.92 19.64
CA GLY A 102 -7.35 -3.14 18.43
C GLY A 102 -8.61 -2.29 18.38
N THR A 103 -8.77 -1.28 19.25
CA THR A 103 -9.88 -0.33 19.16
C THR A 103 -9.62 0.64 18.02
N LYS A 104 -10.59 0.76 17.11
CA LYS A 104 -10.52 1.74 16.02
C LYS A 104 -10.57 3.16 16.57
N LEU A 105 -9.56 3.96 16.24
CA LEU A 105 -9.45 5.37 16.62
C LEU A 105 -10.06 6.29 15.57
N ARG A 106 -9.71 6.08 14.29
CA ARG A 106 -10.14 6.91 13.14
C ARG A 106 -9.91 6.18 11.82
N GLY A 107 -10.33 6.78 10.71
CA GLY A 107 -9.97 6.31 9.37
C GLY A 107 -10.34 7.30 8.27
N HIS A 108 -9.77 7.10 7.10
CA HIS A 108 -10.06 7.84 5.87
C HIS A 108 -10.01 6.91 4.65
N ALA A 109 -10.62 7.33 3.54
CA ALA A 109 -10.65 6.59 2.29
C ALA A 109 -10.76 7.54 1.09
N GLY A 110 -10.49 7.02 -0.10
CA GLY A 110 -10.61 7.78 -1.35
C GLY A 110 -9.35 8.56 -1.75
N SER A 111 -8.24 8.35 -1.06
CA SER A 111 -6.95 8.96 -1.41
C SER A 111 -6.45 8.36 -2.73
N LYS A 112 -6.19 9.21 -3.73
CA LYS A 112 -5.70 8.72 -5.03
C LYS A 112 -4.30 8.11 -4.86
N VAL A 113 -4.04 7.02 -5.59
CA VAL A 113 -2.72 6.41 -5.67
C VAL A 113 -2.34 6.20 -7.13
N THR A 114 -1.11 6.54 -7.50
CA THR A 114 -0.51 6.15 -8.78
C THR A 114 0.78 5.39 -8.54
N ALA A 115 1.20 4.57 -9.52
CA ALA A 115 2.43 3.81 -9.39
C ALA A 115 3.11 3.53 -10.73
N GLY A 116 4.44 3.43 -10.67
CA GLY A 116 5.30 3.05 -11.79
C GLY A 116 6.26 1.93 -11.41
N LYS A 117 6.37 0.92 -12.27
CA LYS A 117 7.26 -0.24 -12.09
C LYS A 117 8.71 0.17 -12.34
N PHE A 118 9.66 -0.19 -11.45
CA PHE A 118 11.07 0.26 -11.58
C PHE A 118 12.11 -0.85 -11.75
N GLY A 119 11.81 -2.12 -11.43
CA GLY A 119 12.70 -3.24 -11.78
C GLY A 119 14.12 -3.12 -11.22
N ILE A 120 15.13 -3.42 -12.05
CA ILE A 120 16.56 -3.30 -11.76
C ILE A 120 17.07 -2.01 -12.44
N ASP A 121 17.80 -1.18 -11.71
CA ASP A 121 18.50 -0.02 -12.28
C ASP A 121 19.70 -0.49 -13.12
N ASP A 122 19.89 0.08 -14.32
CA ASP A 122 21.03 -0.19 -15.22
C ASP A 122 22.35 0.46 -14.75
#